data_AF-A0A6L3T5J8-F1
#
_entry.id   AF-A0A6L3T5J8-F1
#
_cell.length_a   1.000
_cell.length_b   1.000
_cell.length_c   1.000
_cell.angle_alpha   90.00
_cell.angle_beta   90.00
_cell.angle_gamma   90.00
#
_symmetry.space_group_name_H-M   'P 1'
#
loop_
_entity.id
_entity.type
_entity.pdbx_description
1 polymer ?
#
loop_
_entity_poly.entity_id
_entity_poly.type
_entity_poly.pdbx_seq_one_letter_code
_entity_poly.pdbx_strand_id
1 'polypeptide(L)'
;MSELLSVALVCAGTLLAQDCSRDTALDVIVAPARTPMEWLLHAQTMAAAAGFPGGDQRYLKITCERRHAESSPVRTADHAS
;
A
#
# COMPACT_ATOMS: atom_id res chain seq x y z
N MET A 1 16.49 10.08 6.70
CA MET A 1 15.91 8.79 7.15
C MET A 1 15.15 8.23 5.97
N SER A 2 15.46 7.01 5.52
CA SER A 2 14.77 6.40 4.38
C SER A 2 13.34 6.07 4.79
N GLU A 3 12.38 6.85 4.32
CA GLU A 3 10.98 6.54 4.54
C GLU A 3 10.61 5.42 3.56
N LEU A 4 10.29 4.23 4.08
CA LEU A 4 9.71 3.16 3.29
C LEU A 4 8.20 3.38 3.24
N LEU A 5 7.58 2.88 2.19
CA LEU A 5 6.14 2.86 2.01
C LEU A 5 5.72 1.41 1.86
N SER A 6 4.78 1.01 2.70
CA SER A 6 4.01 -0.20 2.52
C SER A 6 2.87 0.12 1.56
N VAL A 7 2.88 -0.51 0.40
CA VAL A 7 1.83 -0.36 -0.59
C VAL A 7 1.13 -1.68 -0.76
N ALA A 8 -0.13 -1.74 -0.32
CA ALA A 8 -0.99 -2.89 -0.52
C ALA A 8 -1.89 -2.60 -1.73
N LEU A 9 -1.73 -3.41 -2.77
CA LEU A 9 -2.48 -3.37 -4.02
C LEU A 9 -3.52 -4.48 -4.00
N VAL A 10 -4.79 -4.12 -4.09
CA VAL A 10 -5.89 -5.06 -4.30
C VAL A 10 -6.05 -5.25 -5.81
N CYS A 11 -5.70 -6.43 -6.29
CA CYS A 11 -5.67 -6.76 -7.70
C CYS A 11 -6.87 -7.64 -8.09
N ALA A 12 -7.35 -7.51 -9.33
CA ALA A 12 -8.29 -8.48 -9.90
C ALA A 12 -7.57 -9.81 -10.16
N GLY A 13 -8.20 -10.94 -9.85
CA GLY A 13 -7.66 -12.30 -9.98
C GLY A 13 -7.51 -12.77 -11.43
N THR A 14 -8.09 -12.04 -12.38
CA THR A 14 -7.84 -12.21 -13.82
C THR A 14 -6.54 -11.53 -14.27
N LEU A 15 -5.95 -10.66 -13.44
CA LEU A 15 -4.74 -9.91 -13.73
C LEU A 15 -3.51 -10.64 -13.17
N LEU A 16 -2.47 -10.83 -13.98
CA LEU A 16 -1.24 -11.46 -13.51
C LEU A 16 -0.56 -10.58 -12.44
N ALA A 17 0.11 -11.23 -11.48
CA ALA A 17 0.80 -10.55 -10.38
C ALA A 17 1.86 -9.53 -10.87
N GLN A 18 2.43 -9.74 -12.06
CA GLN A 18 3.38 -8.82 -12.70
C GLN A 18 2.70 -7.56 -13.24
N ASP A 19 1.47 -7.67 -13.73
CA ASP A 19 0.72 -6.56 -14.34
C ASP A 19 -0.03 -5.74 -13.30
N CYS A 20 -0.21 -6.26 -12.08
CA CYS A 20 -0.81 -5.50 -11.00
C CYS A 20 0.18 -4.47 -10.44
N SER A 21 -0.12 -3.22 -10.73
CA SER A 21 0.61 -2.01 -10.31
C SER A 21 -0.38 -1.00 -9.74
N ARG A 22 0.11 0.12 -9.18
CA ARG A 22 -0.76 1.18 -8.61
C ARG A 22 -1.83 1.71 -9.58
N ASP A 23 -1.58 1.62 -10.90
CA ASP A 23 -2.50 2.06 -11.95
C ASP A 23 -3.61 1.05 -12.26
N THR A 24 -3.30 -0.24 -12.18
CA THR A 24 -4.21 -1.34 -12.55
C THR A 24 -4.89 -2.00 -11.35
N ALA A 25 -4.49 -1.62 -10.14
CA ALA A 25 -5.10 -2.11 -8.92
C ALA A 25 -6.51 -1.54 -8.74
N LEU A 26 -7.40 -2.38 -8.21
CA LEU A 26 -8.76 -1.99 -7.85
C LEU A 26 -8.79 -1.06 -6.63
N ASP A 27 -7.85 -1.27 -5.71
CA ASP A 27 -7.66 -0.43 -4.53
C ASP A 27 -6.18 -0.37 -4.14
N VAL A 28 -5.75 0.79 -3.65
CA VAL A 28 -4.36 1.05 -3.28
C VAL A 28 -4.32 1.66 -1.89
N ILE A 29 -3.75 0.91 -0.96
CA ILE A 29 -3.60 1.36 0.42
C ILE A 29 -2.11 1.61 0.66
N VAL A 30 -1.77 2.82 1.10
CA VAL A 30 -0.39 3.21 1.39
C VAL A 30 -0.24 3.52 2.87
N ALA A 31 0.72 2.89 3.52
CA ALA A 31 1.10 3.15 4.90
C ALA A 31 2.60 3.48 4.99
N PRO A 32 3.01 4.45 5.82
CA PRO A 32 4.41 4.71 6.08
C PRO A 32 5.03 3.54 6.85
N ALA A 33 6.19 3.06 6.40
CA ALA A 33 7.02 2.12 7.13
C ALA A 33 8.44 2.69 7.30
N ARG A 34 9.00 2.63 8.49
CA ARG A 34 10.36 3.11 8.76
C ARG A 34 11.40 2.01 8.65
N THR A 35 10.96 0.75 8.73
CA THR A 35 11.81 -0.43 8.65
C THR A 35 11.13 -1.56 7.86
N PRO A 36 11.90 -2.50 7.28
CA PRO A 36 11.34 -3.70 6.65
C PRO A 36 10.51 -4.56 7.60
N MET A 37 10.87 -4.58 8.89
CA MET A 37 10.13 -5.30 9.91
C MET A 37 8.76 -4.64 10.18
N GLU A 38 8.73 -3.30 10.23
CA GLU A 38 7.48 -2.54 10.35
C GLU A 38 6.57 -2.72 9.12
N TRP A 39 7.16 -2.81 7.92
CA TRP A 39 6.43 -3.16 6.69
C TRP A 39 5.77 -4.54 6.81
N LEU A 40 6.50 -5.56 7.26
CA LEU A 40 5.98 -6.92 7.39
C LEU A 40 4.82 -6.99 8.39
N LEU A 41 4.93 -6.27 9.50
CA LEU A 41 3.85 -6.19 10.50
C LEU A 41 2.62 -5.49 9.91
N HIS A 42 2.80 -4.35 9.24
CA HIS A 42 1.70 -3.65 8.57
C HIS A 42 1.08 -4.50 7.47
N ALA A 43 1.85 -5.29 6.74
CA ALA A 43 1.35 -6.14 5.66
C ALA A 43 0.25 -7.10 6.14
N GLN A 44 0.42 -7.70 7.32
CA GLN A 44 -0.59 -8.59 7.91
C GLN A 44 -1.87 -7.83 8.29
N THR A 45 -1.72 -6.65 8.90
CA THR A 45 -2.85 -5.78 9.25
C THR A 45 -3.59 -5.30 8.01
N MET A 46 -2.87 -4.93 6.96
CA MET A 46 -3.45 -4.51 5.68
C MET A 46 -4.17 -5.66 4.98
N ALA A 47 -3.63 -6.87 5.03
CA ALA A 47 -4.32 -8.05 4.52
C ALA A 47 -5.63 -8.34 5.25
N ALA A 48 -5.65 -8.19 6.58
CA ALA A 48 -6.86 -8.30 7.37
C ALA A 48 -7.85 -7.16 7.09
N ALA A 49 -7.38 -5.92 6.98
CA ALA A 49 -8.19 -4.72 6.74
C ALA A 49 -8.79 -4.67 5.33
N ALA A 50 -8.07 -5.18 4.33
CA ALA A 50 -8.60 -5.42 2.99
C ALA A 50 -9.72 -6.47 2.98
N GLY A 51 -9.97 -7.11 4.14
CA GLY A 51 -11.13 -7.95 4.36
C GLY A 51 -11.19 -9.13 3.42
N PHE A 52 -10.03 -9.64 2.97
CA PHE A 52 -9.92 -10.74 2.01
C PHE A 52 -10.42 -12.05 2.65
N PRO A 53 -11.64 -12.51 2.35
CA PRO A 53 -12.17 -13.74 2.91
C PRO A 53 -12.19 -14.77 1.78
N GLY A 54 -11.04 -15.02 1.13
CA GLY A 54 -10.95 -16.01 0.03
C GLY A 54 -12.02 -15.86 -1.08
N GLY A 55 -12.51 -14.63 -1.33
CA GLY A 55 -13.64 -14.37 -2.22
C GLY A 55 -13.21 -14.13 -3.66
N ASP A 56 -13.25 -15.20 -4.44
CA ASP A 56 -13.36 -15.33 -5.90
C ASP A 56 -12.93 -14.12 -6.77
N GLN A 57 -11.74 -14.18 -7.36
CA GLN A 57 -11.22 -13.23 -8.36
C GLN A 57 -10.63 -11.90 -7.83
N ARG A 58 -10.12 -11.84 -6.59
CA ARG A 58 -9.18 -10.77 -6.20
C ARG A 58 -8.01 -11.35 -5.43
N TYR A 59 -6.86 -10.69 -5.46
CA TYR A 59 -5.73 -11.01 -4.60
C TYR A 59 -5.07 -9.74 -4.10
N LEU A 60 -4.29 -9.88 -3.02
CA LEU A 60 -3.54 -8.79 -2.45
C LEU A 60 -2.06 -8.95 -2.80
N LYS A 61 -1.48 -7.90 -3.37
CA LYS A 61 -0.04 -7.78 -3.59
C LYS A 61 0.49 -6.66 -2.70
N ILE A 62 1.37 -6.99 -1.78
CA ILE A 62 1.98 -6.01 -0.88
C ILE A 62 3.42 -5.79 -1.33
N THR A 63 3.77 -4.55 -1.60
CA THR A 63 5.10 -4.13 -2.02
C THR A 63 5.71 -3.18 -1.00
N CYS A 64 7.03 -3.27 -0.83
CA CYS A 64 7.81 -2.32 -0.05
C CYS A 64 8.50 -1.38 -1.04
N GLU A 65 8.10 -0.12 -1.04
CA GLU A 65 8.67 0.90 -1.91
C GLU A 65 9.47 1.89 -1.09
N ARG A 66 10.60 2.35 -1.61
CA ARG A 66 11.32 3.48 -1.00
C ARG A 66 10.60 4.75 -1.41
N ARG A 67 10.20 5.59 -0.45
CA ARG A 67 9.78 6.95 -0.75
C ARG A 67 11.00 7.67 -1.33
N HIS A 68 10.98 7.95 -2.64
CA HIS A 68 11.87 8.94 -3.20
C HIS A 68 11.43 10.27 -2.59
N ALA A 69 12.22 10.80 -1.66
CA ALA A 69 11.98 12.10 -1.07
C ALA A 69 12.33 13.20 -2.09
N GLU A 70 11.59 13.25 -3.19
CA GLU A 70 11.62 14.34 -4.14
C GLU A 70 10.18 14.63 -4.60
N SER A 71 9.39 15.17 -3.67
CA SER A 71 8.31 16.12 -3.93
C SER A 71 7.67 16.51 -2.59
N SER A 72 8.07 17.70 -2.14
CA SER A 72 7.40 18.72 -1.33
C SER A 72 6.36 18.32 -0.25
N PRO A 73 6.39 19.00 0.92
CA PRO A 73 5.51 18.68 2.03
C PRO A 73 4.05 18.98 1.65
N VAL A 74 3.17 18.01 1.86
CA VAL A 74 1.75 18.32 1.97
C VAL A 74 1.59 19.14 3.27
N ARG A 75 1.58 20.47 3.12
CA ARG A 75 1.03 21.37 4.13
C ARG A 75 -0.45 20.99 4.25
N THR A 76 -0.78 20.12 5.20
CA THR A 76 -2.14 20.04 5.71
C THR A 76 -2.45 21.44 6.24
N ALA A 77 -3.32 22.13 5.51
CA ALA A 77 -3.77 23.46 5.85
C ALA A 77 -4.38 23.43 7.26
N ASP A 78 -3.81 24.28 8.10
CA ASP A 78 -4.41 24.93 9.25
C ASP A 78 -5.93 25.05 9.09
N HIS A 79 -6.69 24.31 9.90
CA HIS A 79 -8.07 24.64 10.19
C HIS A 79 -8.07 25.34 11.55
N ALA A 80 -8.10 26.66 11.49
CA ALA A 80 -8.28 27.54 12.62
C ALA A 80 -9.57 27.20 13.41
N SER A 81 -9.48 27.34 14.72
CA SER A 81 -10.60 27.61 15.63
C SER A 81 -10.09 28.46 16.78
#